data_AF-A0A2J6QVA6-F1
#
_entry.id   AF-A0A2J6QVA6-F1
#
_cell.length_a   1.000
_cell.length_b   1.000
_cell.length_c   1.000
_cell.angle_alpha   90.00
_cell.angle_beta   90.00
_cell.angle_gamma   90.00
#
_symmetry.space_group_name_H-M   'P 1'
#
loop_
_entity.id
_entity.type
_entity.pdbx_description
1 polymer ?
#
loop_
_entity_poly.entity_id
_entity_poly.type
_entity_poly.pdbx_seq_one_letter_code
_entity_poly.pdbx_strand_id
1 'polypeptide(L)'
;MPLLSILRNMRTRISKSNSNSNSNPEPPPYLEPLPHIQSSSVPQWLWTNAECRRWLHLVCYITLGLSYEQSADIAQRFEGCGPNIYTLKWEKWLELWGNRERAEGVWSLLVSMRRRKGAVPKGVRIRTYSKR
;
A
#
# COMPACT_ATOMS: atom_id res chain seq x y z
N MET A 1 31.31 4.51 72.66
CA MET A 1 32.07 5.57 71.95
C MET A 1 32.09 5.20 70.47
N PRO A 2 31.81 6.08 69.49
CA PRO A 2 30.65 6.98 69.29
C PRO A 2 29.93 6.75 67.92
N LEU A 3 28.70 7.28 67.79
CA LEU A 3 28.09 8.05 66.65
C LEU A 3 28.15 7.47 65.21
N LEU A 4 27.20 7.59 64.27
CA LEU A 4 25.91 8.27 64.08
C LEU A 4 25.45 7.91 62.64
N SER A 5 24.14 7.80 62.39
CA SER A 5 23.39 8.32 61.20
C SER A 5 22.06 7.55 61.05
N ILE A 6 21.01 7.92 61.79
CA ILE A 6 19.95 8.87 61.38
C ILE A 6 19.42 8.58 59.96
N LEU A 7 18.41 7.71 59.89
CA LEU A 7 17.48 7.60 58.77
C LEU A 7 16.60 8.86 58.73
N ARG A 8 16.77 9.67 57.69
CA ARG A 8 15.91 10.81 57.37
C ARG A 8 14.68 10.34 56.59
N ASN A 9 13.52 10.72 57.12
CA ASN A 9 12.19 10.81 56.52
C ASN A 9 12.13 10.91 54.99
N MET A 10 11.30 10.08 54.37
CA MET A 10 10.50 10.48 53.22
C MET A 10 9.03 10.14 53.47
N ARG A 11 8.33 11.12 54.03
CA ARG A 11 6.88 11.15 54.22
C ARG A 11 6.23 11.40 52.86
N THR A 12 5.39 10.47 52.46
CA THR A 12 4.54 10.46 51.27
C THR A 12 3.80 11.78 51.04
N ARG A 13 4.00 12.41 49.87
CA ARG A 13 3.07 13.39 49.32
C ARG A 13 2.06 12.65 48.44
N ILE A 14 0.87 12.40 49.00
CA ILE A 14 -0.33 12.20 48.20
C ILE A 14 -0.83 13.60 47.83
N SER A 15 -0.89 13.88 46.54
CA SER A 15 -1.75 14.93 46.00
C SER A 15 -2.45 14.34 44.80
N LYS A 16 -3.73 14.00 45.01
CA LYS A 16 -4.70 13.73 43.95
C LYS A 16 -4.73 14.94 43.02
N SER A 17 -4.51 14.72 41.73
CA SER A 17 -5.16 15.52 40.69
C SER A 17 -5.66 14.57 39.63
N ASN A 18 -6.98 14.40 39.66
CA ASN A 18 -7.80 13.69 38.70
C ASN A 18 -7.81 14.54 37.42
N SER A 19 -7.32 14.02 36.30
CA SER A 19 -7.57 14.59 34.97
C SER A 19 -7.66 13.45 33.97
N ASN A 20 -8.86 12.91 33.88
CA ASN A 20 -9.31 12.02 32.83
C ASN A 20 -9.29 12.83 31.52
N SER A 21 -8.19 12.78 30.77
CA SER A 21 -8.09 13.32 29.41
C SER A 21 -7.98 12.14 28.46
N ASN A 22 -9.14 11.67 28.02
CA ASN A 22 -9.26 10.71 26.95
C ASN A 22 -8.98 11.44 25.62
N SER A 23 -7.74 11.86 25.39
CA SER A 23 -7.32 12.46 24.13
C SER A 23 -6.87 11.34 23.21
N ASN A 24 -7.80 10.82 22.40
CA ASN A 24 -7.42 10.13 21.17
C ASN A 24 -6.56 11.11 20.37
N PRO A 25 -5.29 10.79 20.08
CA PRO A 25 -4.44 11.69 19.31
C PRO A 25 -5.04 11.83 17.92
N GLU A 26 -5.39 13.07 17.55
CA GLU A 26 -5.75 13.40 16.18
C GLU A 26 -4.58 13.00 15.27
N PRO A 27 -4.83 12.19 14.22
CA PRO A 27 -3.76 11.79 13.33
C PRO A 27 -3.14 13.05 12.72
N PRO A 28 -1.79 13.14 12.64
CA PRO A 28 -1.15 14.33 12.13
C PRO A 28 -1.65 14.73 10.74
N PRO A 29 -1.68 16.04 10.41
CA PRO A 29 -2.37 16.61 9.24
C PRO A 29 -1.81 16.18 7.87
N TYR A 30 -0.82 15.29 7.84
CA TYR A 30 -0.23 14.70 6.63
C TYR A 30 -0.67 13.26 6.38
N LEU A 31 -1.49 12.67 7.25
CA LEU A 31 -2.13 11.39 7.01
C LEU A 31 -3.44 11.63 6.26
N GLU A 32 -3.34 12.03 4.98
CA GLU A 32 -4.51 11.92 4.11
C GLU A 32 -4.98 10.46 4.14
N PRO A 33 -6.31 10.21 4.25
CA PRO A 33 -6.81 8.85 4.18
C PRO A 33 -6.29 8.20 2.90
N LEU A 34 -5.65 7.03 3.03
CA LEU A 34 -5.23 6.27 1.86
C LEU A 34 -6.41 6.18 0.90
N PRO A 35 -6.22 6.48 -0.39
CA PRO A 35 -7.32 6.51 -1.33
C PRO A 35 -8.04 5.15 -1.30
N HIS A 36 -9.37 5.19 -1.36
CA HIS A 36 -10.17 3.97 -1.39
C HIS A 36 -9.94 3.25 -2.73
N ILE A 37 -8.97 2.34 -2.76
CA ILE A 37 -8.62 1.54 -3.94
C ILE A 37 -9.51 0.30 -3.99
N GLN A 38 -10.18 0.12 -5.13
CA GLN A 38 -11.00 -1.02 -5.48
C GLN A 38 -10.37 -1.78 -6.67
N SER A 39 -10.81 -3.01 -6.95
CA SER A 39 -10.33 -3.78 -8.13
C SER A 39 -10.67 -3.09 -9.45
N SER A 40 -11.77 -2.31 -9.49
CA SER A 40 -12.21 -1.52 -10.64
C SER A 40 -11.55 -0.14 -10.73
N SER A 41 -10.79 0.27 -9.71
CA SER A 41 -10.07 1.54 -9.74
C SER A 41 -9.06 1.57 -10.88
N VAL A 42 -8.87 2.75 -11.45
CA VAL A 42 -7.84 2.99 -12.46
C VAL A 42 -6.51 3.19 -11.74
N PRO A 43 -5.46 2.40 -12.05
CA PRO A 43 -4.15 2.67 -11.49
C PRO A 43 -3.65 4.06 -11.81
N GLN A 44 -3.27 4.82 -10.81
CA GLN A 44 -2.84 6.20 -11.02
C GLN A 44 -1.35 6.24 -11.26
N TRP A 45 -0.91 7.14 -12.15
CA TRP A 45 0.50 7.35 -12.47
C TRP A 45 1.34 7.70 -11.23
N LEU A 46 0.73 8.38 -10.26
CA LEU A 46 1.39 8.82 -9.03
C LEU A 46 1.23 7.85 -7.86
N TRP A 47 0.64 6.67 -8.08
CA TRP A 47 0.53 5.68 -7.01
C TRP A 47 1.89 5.22 -6.51
N THR A 48 1.99 5.13 -5.19
CA THR A 48 3.07 4.48 -4.46
C THR A 48 3.09 2.98 -4.74
N ASN A 49 4.18 2.32 -4.32
CA ASN A 49 4.27 0.87 -4.38
C ASN A 49 3.13 0.19 -3.59
N ALA A 50 2.83 0.69 -2.39
CA ALA A 50 1.79 0.14 -1.53
C ALA A 50 0.40 0.19 -2.21
N GLU A 51 0.06 1.30 -2.85
CA GLU A 51 -1.19 1.46 -3.59
C GLU A 51 -1.26 0.52 -4.80
N CYS A 52 -0.18 0.39 -5.57
CA CYS A 52 -0.10 -0.57 -6.67
C CYS A 52 -0.29 -2.02 -6.19
N ARG A 53 0.40 -2.42 -5.10
CA ARG A 53 0.25 -3.76 -4.51
C ARG A 53 -1.18 -4.00 -4.03
N ARG A 54 -1.79 -3.00 -3.37
CA ARG A 54 -3.17 -3.08 -2.91
C ARG A 54 -4.13 -3.30 -4.06
N TRP A 55 -3.97 -2.56 -5.15
CA TRP A 55 -4.80 -2.73 -6.34
C TRP A 55 -4.61 -4.11 -6.98
N LEU A 56 -3.36 -4.56 -7.17
CA LEU A 56 -3.06 -5.88 -7.73
C LEU A 56 -3.65 -7.01 -6.90
N HIS A 57 -3.56 -6.90 -5.57
CA HIS A 57 -4.17 -7.85 -4.64
C HIS A 57 -5.69 -7.95 -4.87
N LEU A 58 -6.37 -6.80 -4.96
CA LEU A 58 -7.82 -6.75 -5.18
C LEU A 58 -8.22 -7.27 -6.56
N VAL A 59 -7.46 -6.99 -7.62
CA VAL A 59 -7.71 -7.55 -8.96
C VAL A 59 -7.56 -9.07 -8.95
N CYS A 60 -6.50 -9.59 -8.31
CA CYS A 60 -6.29 -11.03 -8.21
C CYS A 60 -7.40 -11.72 -7.42
N TYR A 61 -7.81 -11.14 -6.29
CA TYR A 61 -8.82 -11.72 -5.41
C TYR A 61 -10.23 -11.62 -6.02
N ILE A 62 -10.63 -10.42 -6.45
CA ILE A 62 -12.02 -10.14 -6.88
C ILE A 62 -12.23 -10.47 -8.35
N THR A 63 -11.33 -10.03 -9.23
CA THR A 63 -11.53 -10.15 -10.68
C THR A 63 -11.09 -11.51 -11.21
N LEU A 64 -9.99 -12.07 -10.69
CA LEU A 64 -9.47 -13.37 -11.13
C LEU A 64 -9.93 -14.54 -10.23
N GLY A 65 -10.61 -14.26 -9.12
CA GLY A 65 -11.15 -15.28 -8.22
C GLY A 65 -10.07 -16.13 -7.53
N LEU A 66 -8.87 -15.60 -7.33
CA LEU A 66 -7.81 -16.30 -6.61
C LEU A 66 -8.07 -16.31 -5.11
N SER A 67 -7.42 -17.21 -4.38
CA SER A 67 -7.48 -17.17 -2.91
C SER A 67 -6.83 -15.88 -2.39
N TYR A 68 -7.19 -15.49 -1.17
CA TYR A 68 -6.59 -14.32 -0.52
C TYR A 68 -5.06 -14.46 -0.43
N GLU A 69 -4.56 -15.62 -0.02
CA GLU A 69 -3.13 -15.91 0.10
C GLU A 69 -2.40 -15.82 -1.26
N GLN A 70 -2.92 -16.48 -2.29
CA GLN A 70 -2.33 -16.43 -3.64
C GLN A 70 -2.30 -15.00 -4.18
N SER A 71 -3.37 -14.24 -3.95
CA SER A 71 -3.45 -12.85 -4.36
C SER A 71 -2.41 -11.98 -3.65
N ALA A 72 -2.24 -12.20 -2.34
CA ALA A 72 -1.31 -11.46 -1.52
C ALA A 72 0.13 -11.74 -1.94
N ASP A 73 0.48 -13.00 -2.21
CA ASP A 73 1.80 -13.41 -2.69
C ASP A 73 2.15 -12.74 -4.02
N ILE A 74 1.24 -12.75 -4.99
CA ILE A 74 1.45 -12.10 -6.29
C ILE A 74 1.65 -10.59 -6.10
N ALA A 75 0.80 -9.95 -5.30
CA ALA A 75 0.90 -8.53 -5.04
C ALA A 75 2.21 -8.14 -4.33
N GLN A 76 2.68 -8.95 -3.37
CA GLN A 76 3.91 -8.69 -2.64
C GLN A 76 5.16 -8.74 -3.53
N ARG A 77 5.16 -9.60 -4.55
CA ARG A 77 6.26 -9.70 -5.52
C ARG A 77 6.38 -8.48 -6.44
N PHE A 78 5.34 -7.64 -6.52
CA PHE A 78 5.40 -6.44 -7.35
C PHE A 78 6.29 -5.36 -6.73
N GLU A 79 7.31 -4.95 -7.46
CA GLU A 79 8.21 -3.86 -7.09
C GLU A 79 8.12 -2.72 -8.11
N GLY A 80 7.89 -1.50 -7.63
CA GLY A 80 7.70 -0.31 -8.45
C GLY A 80 6.51 0.54 -8.02
N CYS A 81 6.21 1.58 -8.79
CA CYS A 81 5.13 2.53 -8.53
C CYS A 81 4.19 2.65 -9.74
N GLY A 82 3.28 3.63 -9.74
CA GLY A 82 2.29 3.86 -10.78
C GLY A 82 2.82 3.76 -12.22
N PRO A 83 3.97 4.36 -12.58
CA PRO A 83 4.53 4.24 -13.92
C PRO A 83 4.93 2.81 -14.25
N ASN A 84 5.49 2.06 -13.30
CA ASN A 84 5.88 0.66 -13.49
C ASN A 84 4.66 -0.20 -13.82
N ILE A 85 3.49 0.04 -13.24
CA ILE A 85 2.29 -0.75 -13.54
C ILE A 85 1.89 -0.70 -15.02
N TYR A 86 2.21 0.39 -15.73
CA TYR A 86 1.90 0.53 -17.15
C TYR A 86 3.08 0.22 -18.08
N THR A 87 4.31 0.21 -17.56
CA THR A 87 5.54 0.13 -18.37
C THR A 87 6.34 -1.14 -18.15
N LEU A 88 6.00 -1.92 -17.11
CA LEU A 88 6.65 -3.19 -16.82
C LEU A 88 6.57 -4.11 -18.06
N LYS A 89 7.69 -4.74 -18.40
CA LYS A 89 7.79 -5.60 -19.58
C LYS A 89 6.90 -6.84 -19.43
N TRP A 90 6.42 -7.36 -20.55
CA TRP A 90 5.55 -8.53 -20.58
C TRP A 90 6.17 -9.75 -19.86
N GLU A 91 7.47 -9.96 -19.98
CA GLU A 91 8.19 -11.07 -19.33
C GLU A 91 8.11 -10.96 -17.80
N LYS A 92 8.17 -9.73 -17.27
CA LYS A 92 8.03 -9.47 -15.85
C LYS A 92 6.58 -9.63 -15.36
N TRP A 93 5.60 -9.31 -16.21
CA TRP A 93 4.21 -9.71 -15.94
C TRP A 93 4.07 -11.24 -15.93
N LEU A 94 4.73 -11.98 -16.81
CA LEU A 94 4.63 -13.43 -16.78
C LEU A 94 5.29 -14.02 -15.52
N GLU A 95 6.46 -13.51 -15.12
CA GLU A 95 7.17 -13.94 -13.90
C GLU A 95 6.33 -13.70 -12.62
N LEU A 96 5.62 -12.57 -12.53
CA LEU A 96 4.82 -12.23 -11.37
C LEU A 96 3.64 -13.19 -11.16
N TRP A 97 2.97 -13.62 -12.23
CA TRP A 97 1.79 -14.48 -12.14
C TRP A 97 2.09 -15.97 -12.28
N GLY A 98 3.22 -16.34 -12.90
CA GLY A 98 3.58 -17.75 -13.19
C GLY A 98 2.62 -18.48 -14.13
N ASN A 99 1.57 -17.79 -14.60
CA ASN A 99 0.54 -18.29 -15.49
C ASN A 99 0.25 -17.23 -16.55
N ARG A 100 0.27 -17.66 -17.82
CA ARG A 100 0.21 -16.77 -18.97
C ARG A 100 -1.16 -16.11 -19.10
N GLU A 101 -2.22 -16.90 -18.99
CA GLU A 101 -3.60 -16.45 -19.22
C GLU A 101 -3.99 -15.38 -18.20
N ARG A 102 -3.61 -15.56 -16.93
CA ARG A 102 -3.83 -14.57 -15.85
C ARG A 102 -3.07 -13.28 -16.10
N ALA A 103 -1.80 -13.38 -16.49
CA ALA A 103 -0.99 -12.21 -16.83
C ALA A 103 -1.59 -11.45 -18.02
N GLU A 104 -2.10 -12.15 -19.04
CA GLU A 104 -2.67 -11.54 -20.25
C GLU A 104 -3.97 -10.80 -19.91
N GLY A 105 -4.79 -11.36 -19.00
CA GLY A 105 -6.00 -10.71 -18.49
C GLY A 105 -5.72 -9.38 -17.77
N VAL A 106 -4.77 -9.37 -16.83
CA VAL A 106 -4.42 -8.14 -16.08
C VAL A 106 -3.76 -7.11 -17.00
N TRP A 107 -2.89 -7.54 -17.90
CA TRP A 107 -2.27 -6.66 -18.89
C TRP A 107 -3.31 -6.02 -19.81
N SER A 108 -4.26 -6.80 -20.32
CA SER A 108 -5.35 -6.29 -21.16
C SER A 108 -6.21 -5.27 -20.42
N LEU A 109 -6.50 -5.53 -19.14
CA LEU A 109 -7.20 -4.59 -18.27
C LEU A 109 -6.42 -3.27 -18.17
N LEU A 110 -5.11 -3.31 -17.88
CA LEU A 110 -4.25 -2.12 -17.81
C LEU A 110 -4.20 -1.33 -19.13
N VAL A 111 -4.05 -2.02 -20.26
CA VAL A 111 -4.04 -1.41 -21.59
C VAL A 111 -5.36 -0.68 -21.87
N SER A 112 -6.50 -1.25 -21.44
CA SER A 112 -7.81 -0.60 -21.58
C SER A 112 -7.96 0.66 -20.72
N MET A 113 -7.27 0.72 -19.57
CA MET A 113 -7.35 1.82 -18.62
C MET A 113 -6.33 2.93 -18.85
N ARG A 114 -5.26 2.70 -19.62
CA ARG A 114 -4.12 3.64 -19.77
C ARG A 114 -4.48 5.05 -20.25
N ARG A 115 -5.64 5.22 -20.89
CA ARG A 115 -6.14 6.53 -21.40
C ARG A 115 -7.13 7.21 -20.45
N ARG A 116 -7.46 6.56 -19.33
CA ARG A 116 -8.37 7.12 -18.32
C ARG A 116 -7.65 8.19 -17.49
N LYS A 117 -8.44 9.06 -16.85
CA LYS A 117 -7.92 10.17 -16.04
C LYS A 117 -6.96 9.65 -14.98
N GLY A 118 -5.78 10.27 -14.94
CA GLY A 118 -4.72 9.99 -13.96
C GLY A 118 -3.93 8.69 -14.18
N ALA A 119 -4.27 7.87 -15.18
CA ALA A 119 -3.53 6.65 -15.51
C ALA A 119 -2.14 6.94 -16.06
N VAL A 120 -2.06 7.66 -17.19
CA VAL A 120 -0.82 8.02 -17.87
C VAL A 120 -0.90 9.49 -18.29
N PRO A 121 0.08 10.34 -17.91
CA PRO A 121 0.09 11.75 -18.28
C PRO A 121 0.08 11.96 -19.79
N LYS A 122 -0.57 13.05 -20.22
CA LYS A 122 -0.55 13.46 -21.64
C LYS A 122 0.90 13.69 -22.08
N GLY A 123 1.27 13.12 -23.22
CA GLY A 123 2.63 13.23 -23.78
C GLY A 123 3.55 12.06 -23.46
N VAL A 124 3.24 11.25 -22.43
CA VAL A 124 4.02 10.04 -22.14
C VAL A 124 3.65 8.95 -23.14
N ARG A 125 4.63 8.50 -23.92
CA ARG A 125 4.47 7.39 -24.87
C ARG A 125 4.93 6.08 -24.23
N ILE A 126 3.98 5.26 -23.82
CA ILE A 126 4.25 3.91 -23.36
C ILE A 126 4.35 3.00 -24.58
N ARG A 127 5.58 2.53 -24.87
CA ARG A 127 5.79 1.46 -25.85
C ARG A 127 5.20 0.18 -25.27
N THR A 128 4.00 -0.14 -25.70
CA THR A 128 3.38 -1.43 -25.42
C THR A 128 3.92 -2.39 -26.47
N TYR A 129 4.81 -3.29 -26.06
CA TYR A 129 5.26 -4.37 -26.93
C TYR A 129 4.09 -5.34 -27.07
N SER A 130 3.25 -5.13 -28.08
CA SER A 130 2.36 -6.18 -28.57
C SER A 130 3.25 -7.29 -29.11
N LYS A 131 3.05 -8.52 -28.63
CA LYS A 131 3.68 -9.68 -29.24
C LYS A 131 3.36 -9.69 -30.74
N ARG A 132 4.40 -9.84 -31.56
CA ARG A 132 4.29 -10.51 -32.85
C ARG A 132 4.29 -12.01 -32.59
#